data_AF-A0A4P5QL88-F1
#
_entry.id   AF-A0A4P5QL88-F1
#
_cell.length_a   1.000
_cell.length_b   1.000
_cell.length_c   1.000
_cell.angle_alpha   90.00
_cell.angle_beta   90.00
_cell.angle_gamma   90.00
#
_symmetry.space_group_name_H-M   'P 1'
#
loop_
_entity.id
_entity.type
_entity.pdbx_description
1 polymer ?
#
loop_
_entity_poly.entity_id
_entity_poly.type
_entity_poly.pdbx_seq_one_letter_code
_entity_poly.pdbx_strand_id
1 'polypeptide(L)'
;MLSALSGVSHGAARALVVGDPVRVTRSEMLLFQGKNLAGAAKGQEFTLLKHDPAKKQVFVSFMKDDGTLVAATLPDEAVEPAVVRATSVLVRGVEAFRDQRYDEAKRLLTRAALDKQQAALAGALFTRVNGAFGSASLARTSPAAKQAATTTLQTLRDTAEGLAKAGMTRLALALDEGTDRLGAQVPGLTIPPTKVDRADLTKRAAISQRETMLARQSFALKQLVAASKHVAAGLEAEPAHDELKAMQPLVQKDLEEADTLCKTAKKMQRQPNGAVHALSAIDDGLKLCTDHTDLRELRKTLAAAFEEKTSPQVTPAFVSIAKAGTSAPMLEEGRKLYTVRCTECHDLEMLDGRTLTSLSGMVGSMSRRAGLSDAEKARILDYIAAAKTVVDAGGAK
;
A
#
# COMPACT_ATOMS: atom_id res chain seq x y z
N MET A 1 31.91 26.41 31.75
CA MET A 1 30.92 25.32 31.63
C MET A 1 31.01 24.79 30.21
N LEU A 2 31.43 23.54 30.07
CA LEU A 2 31.99 22.93 28.87
C LEU A 2 30.95 22.65 27.78
N SER A 3 31.19 23.21 26.59
CA SER A 3 30.57 22.77 25.33
C SER A 3 31.07 21.37 24.96
N ALA A 4 30.20 20.37 25.07
CA ALA A 4 30.43 19.07 24.47
C ALA A 4 30.13 19.14 22.98
N LEU A 5 31.17 19.30 22.16
CA LEU A 5 31.11 19.09 20.72
C LEU A 5 30.85 17.61 20.45
N SER A 6 29.63 17.29 20.05
CA SER A 6 29.26 15.99 19.50
C SER A 6 30.04 15.76 18.20
N GLY A 7 31.21 15.12 18.29
CA GLY A 7 31.95 14.64 17.14
C GLY A 7 31.10 13.63 16.39
N VAL A 8 30.56 14.04 15.23
CA VAL A 8 29.95 13.12 14.28
C VAL A 8 31.09 12.24 13.75
N SER A 9 31.18 11.02 14.28
CA SER A 9 32.14 10.06 13.77
C SER A 9 31.78 9.82 12.31
N HIS A 10 32.69 10.16 11.41
CA HIS A 10 32.58 9.78 10.00
C HIS A 10 32.85 8.29 9.95
N GLY A 11 31.80 7.49 10.23
CA GLY A 11 31.84 6.05 10.15
C GLY A 11 32.37 5.65 8.78
N ALA A 12 33.30 4.69 8.76
CA ALA A 12 33.88 4.17 7.52
C ALA A 12 32.77 3.93 6.48
N ALA A 13 32.94 4.53 5.28
CA ALA A 13 31.95 4.45 4.22
C ALA A 13 31.58 2.99 3.97
N ARG A 14 30.34 2.62 4.31
CA ARG A 14 29.83 1.26 4.09
C ARG A 14 29.84 1.00 2.59
N ALA A 15 30.48 -0.10 2.18
CA ALA A 15 30.49 -0.52 0.79
C ALA A 15 29.06 -0.66 0.24
N LEU A 16 28.84 -0.14 -0.97
CA LEU A 16 27.59 -0.26 -1.69
C LEU A 16 27.43 -1.71 -2.21
N VAL A 17 26.36 -2.38 -1.82
CA VAL A 17 26.10 -3.79 -2.17
C VAL A 17 24.99 -3.87 -3.21
N VAL A 18 25.25 -4.55 -4.33
CA VAL A 18 24.24 -4.73 -5.39
C VAL A 18 22.97 -5.40 -4.83
N GLY A 19 21.81 -4.86 -5.18
CA GLY A 19 20.49 -5.26 -4.71
C GLY A 19 20.04 -4.57 -3.42
N ASP A 20 20.92 -3.82 -2.76
CA ASP A 20 20.56 -3.03 -1.58
C ASP A 20 19.96 -1.68 -1.98
N PRO A 21 19.04 -1.14 -1.17
CA PRO A 21 18.59 0.22 -1.38
C PRO A 21 19.71 1.20 -1.04
N VAL A 22 19.87 2.20 -1.90
CA VAL A 22 20.72 3.36 -1.69
C VAL A 22 19.83 4.59 -1.60
N ARG A 23 20.23 5.55 -0.79
CA ARG A 23 19.55 6.81 -0.57
C ARG A 23 20.36 7.94 -1.16
N VAL A 24 19.71 8.82 -1.89
CA VAL A 24 20.35 10.01 -2.47
C VAL A 24 20.64 11.03 -1.36
N THR A 25 21.88 11.50 -1.25
CA THR A 25 22.35 12.39 -0.17
C THR A 25 22.12 13.88 -0.46
N ARG A 26 21.91 14.23 -1.73
CA ARG A 26 21.60 15.59 -2.24
C ARG A 26 20.79 15.48 -3.53
N SER A 27 19.96 16.47 -3.86
CA SER A 27 19.18 16.44 -5.11
C SER A 27 20.10 16.25 -6.32
N GLU A 28 19.76 15.32 -7.21
CA GLU A 28 20.58 14.95 -8.37
C GLU A 28 19.72 14.69 -9.60
N MET A 29 20.35 14.70 -10.78
CA MET A 29 19.69 14.25 -12.02
C MET A 29 20.04 12.79 -12.30
N LEU A 30 19.01 11.94 -12.38
CA LEU A 30 19.14 10.59 -12.91
C LEU A 30 19.47 10.68 -14.39
N LEU A 31 20.53 10.00 -14.82
CA LEU A 31 20.89 9.91 -16.24
C LEU A 31 20.54 8.54 -16.81
N PHE A 32 20.03 8.49 -18.02
CA PHE A 32 19.84 7.26 -18.79
C PHE A 32 20.56 7.39 -20.13
N GLN A 33 21.53 6.51 -20.37
CA GLN A 33 22.40 6.59 -21.55
C GLN A 33 23.08 7.97 -21.71
N GLY A 34 23.51 8.56 -20.59
CA GLY A 34 24.16 9.87 -20.56
C GLY A 34 23.24 11.08 -20.76
N LYS A 35 21.92 10.87 -20.91
CA LYS A 35 20.93 11.95 -21.02
C LYS A 35 20.15 12.11 -19.74
N ASN A 36 19.74 13.34 -19.42
CA ASN A 36 18.86 13.63 -18.28
C ASN A 36 17.55 12.85 -18.42
N LEU A 37 17.22 12.06 -17.41
CA LEU A 37 15.98 11.27 -17.35
C LEU A 37 14.97 11.93 -16.41
N ALA A 38 15.32 12.09 -15.13
CA ALA A 38 14.42 12.60 -14.09
C ALA A 38 15.23 13.19 -12.92
N GLY A 39 14.64 14.12 -12.18
CA GLY A 39 15.22 14.58 -10.91
C GLY A 39 15.03 13.53 -9.81
N ALA A 40 16.06 13.33 -8.99
CA ALA A 40 16.02 12.56 -7.77
C ALA A 40 16.16 13.49 -6.57
N ALA A 41 15.19 13.48 -5.66
CA ALA A 41 15.23 14.31 -4.46
C ALA A 41 16.20 13.73 -3.41
N LYS A 42 16.80 14.61 -2.59
CA LYS A 42 17.52 14.19 -1.38
C LYS A 42 16.62 13.29 -0.52
N GLY A 43 17.15 12.14 -0.09
CA GLY A 43 16.46 11.15 0.69
C GLY A 43 15.70 10.10 -0.13
N GLN A 44 15.57 10.28 -1.45
CA GLN A 44 14.92 9.29 -2.31
C GLN A 44 15.75 8.01 -2.37
N GLU A 45 15.08 6.88 -2.23
CA GLU A 45 15.70 5.56 -2.21
C GLU A 45 15.54 4.85 -3.55
N PHE A 46 16.59 4.16 -3.99
CA PHE A 46 16.60 3.34 -5.20
C PHE A 46 17.28 1.99 -4.94
N THR A 47 16.96 0.95 -5.72
CA THR A 47 17.71 -0.31 -5.64
C THR A 47 19.00 -0.20 -6.46
N LEU A 48 20.15 -0.47 -5.84
CA LEU A 48 21.42 -0.52 -6.53
C LEU A 48 21.50 -1.73 -7.46
N LEU A 49 21.70 -1.50 -8.75
CA LEU A 49 21.87 -2.54 -9.77
C LEU A 49 23.35 -2.85 -10.04
N LYS A 50 24.22 -1.84 -10.00
CA LYS A 50 25.66 -1.98 -10.20
C LYS A 50 26.38 -0.78 -9.59
N HIS A 51 27.60 -0.99 -9.08
CA HIS A 51 28.51 0.07 -8.69
C HIS A 51 29.76 0.01 -9.58
N ASP A 52 30.09 1.12 -10.26
CA ASP A 52 31.25 1.26 -11.15
C ASP A 52 32.23 2.29 -10.54
N PRO A 53 33.18 1.85 -9.71
CA PRO A 53 34.09 2.75 -9.01
C PRO A 53 35.09 3.44 -9.95
N ALA A 54 35.36 2.86 -11.13
CA ALA A 54 36.25 3.47 -12.12
C ALA A 54 35.63 4.73 -12.73
N LYS A 55 34.30 4.73 -12.88
CA LYS A 55 33.52 5.88 -13.39
C LYS A 55 32.94 6.76 -12.30
N LYS A 56 33.10 6.39 -11.02
CA LYS A 56 32.42 7.02 -9.87
C LYS A 56 30.92 7.10 -10.08
N GLN A 57 30.33 6.00 -10.55
CA GLN A 57 28.91 5.94 -10.90
C GLN A 57 28.25 4.72 -10.28
N VAL A 58 27.02 4.91 -9.83
CA VAL A 58 26.12 3.84 -9.44
C VAL A 58 24.98 3.73 -10.45
N PHE A 59 24.59 2.50 -10.76
CA PHE A 59 23.41 2.21 -11.56
C PHE A 59 22.29 1.82 -10.61
N VAL A 60 21.16 2.52 -10.70
CA VAL A 60 20.00 2.34 -9.84
C VAL A 60 18.75 2.01 -10.66
N SER A 61 17.84 1.26 -10.04
CA SER A 61 16.56 0.91 -10.65
C SER A 61 15.64 2.13 -10.70
N PHE A 62 15.14 2.48 -11.88
CA PHE A 62 14.14 3.54 -12.04
C PHE A 62 12.99 3.05 -12.94
N MET A 63 11.75 3.28 -12.52
CA MET A 63 10.56 2.95 -13.31
C MET A 63 10.04 4.21 -13.98
N LYS A 64 9.96 4.21 -15.31
CA LYS A 64 9.38 5.31 -16.09
C LYS A 64 7.86 5.38 -15.93
N ASP A 65 7.28 6.49 -16.36
CA ASP A 65 5.82 6.71 -16.35
C ASP A 65 5.05 5.67 -17.19
N ASP A 66 5.69 5.09 -18.20
CA ASP A 66 5.15 4.00 -19.03
C ASP A 66 5.25 2.60 -18.37
N GLY A 67 5.79 2.52 -17.14
CA GLY A 67 6.00 1.28 -16.41
C GLY A 67 7.31 0.54 -16.74
N THR A 68 8.10 1.04 -17.69
CA THR A 68 9.37 0.41 -18.09
C THR A 68 10.42 0.59 -17.00
N LEU A 69 11.02 -0.51 -16.55
CA LEU A 69 12.16 -0.49 -15.64
C LEU A 69 13.46 -0.24 -16.42
N VAL A 70 14.20 0.80 -16.04
CA VAL A 70 15.50 1.14 -16.62
C VAL A 70 16.59 1.23 -15.55
N ALA A 71 17.84 1.08 -15.97
CA ALA A 71 19.01 1.34 -15.14
C ALA A 71 19.46 2.80 -15.35
N ALA A 72 19.13 3.68 -14.41
CA ALA A 72 19.60 5.06 -14.40
C ALA A 72 20.93 5.17 -13.64
N THR A 73 21.75 6.17 -13.96
CA THR A 73 23.02 6.41 -13.27
C THR A 73 22.95 7.62 -12.37
N LEU A 74 23.64 7.53 -11.22
CA LEU A 74 23.95 8.63 -10.30
C LEU A 74 25.45 8.65 -10.00
N PRO A 75 26.04 9.79 -9.61
CA PRO A 75 27.38 9.83 -9.02
C PRO A 75 27.45 8.96 -7.75
N ASP A 76 28.56 8.25 -7.53
CA ASP A 76 28.69 7.38 -6.35
C ASP A 76 28.72 8.17 -5.04
N GLU A 77 29.27 9.38 -5.04
CA GLU A 77 29.31 10.26 -3.88
C GLU A 77 27.95 10.90 -3.56
N ALA A 78 27.00 10.85 -4.49
CA ALA A 78 25.65 11.36 -4.29
C ALA A 78 24.70 10.33 -3.66
N VAL A 79 25.19 9.13 -3.34
CA VAL A 79 24.39 8.09 -2.70
C VAL A 79 25.08 7.54 -1.45
N GLU A 80 24.26 7.08 -0.51
CA GLU A 80 24.70 6.33 0.65
C GLU A 80 23.84 5.07 0.81
N PRO A 81 24.32 4.04 1.54
CA PRO A 81 23.47 2.91 1.90
C PRO A 81 22.22 3.38 2.65
N ALA A 82 21.03 3.05 2.15
CA ALA A 82 19.80 3.38 2.85
C ALA A 82 19.65 2.52 4.11
N VAL A 83 19.04 3.08 5.16
CA VAL A 83 18.74 2.33 6.39
C VAL A 83 17.58 1.38 6.10
N VAL A 84 17.90 0.15 5.69
CA VAL A 84 16.88 -0.86 5.40
C VAL A 84 16.28 -1.34 6.70
N ARG A 85 14.98 -1.06 6.89
CA ARG A 85 14.23 -1.63 8.02
C ARG A 85 14.24 -3.15 7.90
N ALA A 86 14.64 -3.85 8.96
CA ALA A 86 14.77 -5.30 8.97
C ALA A 86 13.48 -6.02 8.54
N THR A 87 12.31 -5.49 8.91
CA THR A 87 11.00 -6.00 8.47
C THR A 87 10.82 -5.93 6.95
N SER A 88 11.33 -4.88 6.29
CA SER A 88 11.27 -4.78 4.82
C SER A 88 12.21 -5.78 4.16
N VAL A 89 13.40 -5.99 4.73
CA VAL A 89 14.34 -7.03 4.26
C VAL A 89 13.72 -8.42 4.40
N LEU A 90 13.06 -8.69 5.53
CA LEU A 90 12.36 -9.95 5.79
C LEU A 90 11.27 -10.22 4.75
N VAL A 91 10.39 -9.25 4.50
CA VAL A 91 9.33 -9.35 3.48
C VAL A 91 9.92 -9.62 2.09
N ARG A 92 10.92 -8.83 1.68
CA ARG A 92 11.60 -9.03 0.40
C ARG A 92 12.25 -10.41 0.29
N GLY A 93 12.78 -10.95 1.39
CA GLY A 93 13.36 -12.29 1.42
C GLY A 93 12.33 -13.39 1.14
N VAL A 94 11.14 -13.30 1.72
CA VAL A 94 10.05 -14.25 1.46
C VAL A 94 9.44 -14.05 0.08
N GLU A 95 9.32 -12.82 -0.41
CA GLU A 95 8.89 -12.53 -1.79
C GLU A 95 9.91 -13.06 -2.81
N ALA A 96 11.22 -12.93 -2.56
CA ALA A 96 12.24 -13.53 -3.40
C ALA A 96 12.13 -15.06 -3.45
N PHE A 97 11.79 -15.71 -2.33
CA PHE A 97 11.49 -17.14 -2.31
C PHE A 97 10.28 -17.48 -3.19
N ARG A 98 9.18 -16.72 -3.05
CA ARG A 98 7.99 -16.86 -3.90
C ARG A 98 8.35 -16.78 -5.39
N ASP A 99 9.17 -15.81 -5.75
CA ASP A 99 9.57 -15.55 -7.13
C ASP A 99 10.68 -16.51 -7.61
N GLN A 100 11.00 -17.57 -6.86
CA GLN A 100 12.03 -18.58 -7.16
C GLN A 100 13.46 -18.02 -7.26
N ARG A 101 13.72 -16.85 -6.64
CA ARG A 101 15.05 -16.22 -6.52
C ARG A 101 15.75 -16.67 -5.24
N TYR A 102 16.09 -17.95 -5.14
CA TYR A 102 16.51 -18.60 -3.88
C TYR A 102 17.79 -18.01 -3.26
N ASP A 103 18.79 -17.66 -4.06
CA ASP A 103 20.03 -17.05 -3.56
C ASP A 103 19.76 -15.68 -2.93
N GLU A 104 18.87 -14.90 -3.54
CA GLU A 104 18.47 -13.60 -3.00
C GLU A 104 17.63 -13.76 -1.74
N ALA A 105 16.70 -14.72 -1.71
CA ALA A 105 15.93 -15.07 -0.52
C ALA A 105 16.85 -15.42 0.65
N LYS A 106 17.86 -16.28 0.42
CA LYS A 106 18.87 -16.67 1.40
C LYS A 106 19.60 -15.45 1.94
N ARG A 107 20.15 -14.60 1.06
CA ARG A 107 20.88 -13.37 1.42
C ARG A 107 20.02 -12.42 2.26
N LEU A 108 18.80 -12.16 1.83
CA LEU A 108 17.90 -11.23 2.50
C LEU A 108 17.44 -11.76 3.86
N LEU A 109 17.08 -13.04 3.97
CA LEU A 109 16.67 -13.63 5.25
C LEU A 109 17.82 -13.68 6.26
N THR A 110 19.06 -14.01 5.83
CA THR A 110 20.24 -13.92 6.69
C THR A 110 20.48 -12.49 7.17
N ARG A 111 20.33 -11.49 6.29
CA ARG A 111 20.48 -10.08 6.68
C ARG A 111 19.39 -9.63 7.66
N ALA A 112 18.14 -10.00 7.42
CA ALA A 112 17.04 -9.69 8.32
C ALA A 112 17.28 -10.30 9.71
N ALA A 113 17.97 -11.45 9.79
CA ALA A 113 18.32 -12.08 11.05
C ALA A 113 19.39 -11.34 11.87
N LEU A 114 20.11 -10.36 11.28
CA LEU A 114 21.07 -9.52 12.01
C LEU A 114 20.38 -8.52 12.94
N ASP A 115 19.10 -8.22 12.70
CA ASP A 115 18.32 -7.34 13.55
C ASP A 115 17.74 -8.09 14.74
N LYS A 116 17.96 -7.58 15.95
CA LYS A 116 17.53 -8.26 17.19
C LYS A 116 16.02 -8.51 17.26
N GLN A 117 15.20 -7.62 16.70
CA GLN A 117 13.74 -7.76 16.74
C GLN A 117 13.24 -8.80 15.73
N GLN A 118 13.94 -8.97 14.60
CA GLN A 118 13.56 -9.91 13.54
C GLN A 118 14.34 -11.23 13.56
N ALA A 119 15.41 -11.33 14.36
CA ALA A 119 16.35 -12.46 14.39
C ALA A 119 15.66 -13.83 14.45
N ALA A 120 14.77 -14.02 15.42
CA ALA A 120 14.10 -15.30 15.64
C ALA A 120 13.21 -15.69 14.44
N LEU A 121 12.40 -14.75 13.95
CA LEU A 121 11.49 -15.00 12.83
C LEU A 121 12.24 -15.21 11.51
N ALA A 122 13.22 -14.36 11.21
CA ALA A 122 14.03 -14.44 10.01
C ALA A 122 14.86 -15.74 9.97
N GLY A 123 15.47 -16.13 11.10
CA GLY A 123 16.21 -17.39 11.22
C GLY A 123 15.33 -18.64 11.05
N ALA A 124 14.12 -18.63 11.60
CA ALA A 124 13.15 -19.70 11.41
C ALA A 124 12.70 -19.81 9.93
N LEU A 125 12.40 -18.68 9.29
CA LEU A 125 12.03 -18.66 7.87
C LEU A 125 13.17 -19.10 6.96
N PHE A 126 14.39 -18.63 7.22
CA PHE A 126 15.60 -19.05 6.50
C PHE A 126 15.77 -20.56 6.52
N THR A 127 15.71 -21.17 7.71
CA THR A 127 15.91 -22.61 7.89
C THR A 127 14.88 -23.41 7.11
N ARG A 128 13.61 -23.01 7.18
CA ARG A 128 12.51 -23.72 6.51
C ARG A 128 12.57 -23.57 4.99
N VAL A 129 12.80 -22.35 4.48
CA VAL A 129 12.93 -22.08 3.04
C VAL A 129 14.12 -22.85 2.45
N ASN A 130 15.28 -22.80 3.11
CA ASN A 130 16.48 -23.50 2.65
C ASN A 130 16.32 -25.03 2.70
N GLY A 131 15.68 -25.56 3.75
CA GLY A 131 15.37 -26.98 3.87
C GLY A 131 14.42 -27.46 2.76
N ALA A 132 13.36 -26.71 2.48
CA ALA A 132 12.42 -27.05 1.41
C ALA A 132 13.07 -27.01 0.03
N PHE A 133 13.89 -25.99 -0.26
CA PHE A 133 14.64 -25.91 -1.52
C PHE A 133 15.61 -27.09 -1.69
N GLY A 134 16.36 -27.44 -0.65
CA GLY A 134 17.27 -28.59 -0.66
C GLY A 134 16.54 -29.92 -0.93
N SER A 135 15.45 -30.18 -0.21
CA SER A 135 14.65 -31.39 -0.40
C SER A 135 13.99 -31.45 -1.78
N ALA A 136 13.47 -30.32 -2.29
CA ALA A 136 12.89 -30.25 -3.63
C ALA A 136 13.94 -30.53 -4.71
N SER A 137 15.16 -30.02 -4.56
CA SER A 137 16.29 -30.30 -5.48
C SER A 137 16.60 -31.80 -5.54
N LEU A 138 16.73 -32.47 -4.38
CA LEU A 138 16.95 -33.92 -4.30
C LEU A 138 15.79 -34.74 -4.89
N ALA A 139 14.55 -34.29 -4.67
CA ALA A 139 13.36 -34.98 -5.18
C ALA A 139 13.24 -34.94 -6.72
N ARG A 140 13.92 -34.02 -7.40
CA ARG A 140 13.99 -34.00 -8.88
C ARG A 140 14.80 -35.18 -9.42
N THR A 141 15.79 -35.65 -8.67
CA THR A 141 16.71 -36.71 -9.13
C THR A 141 16.45 -38.05 -8.45
N SER A 142 15.69 -38.10 -7.35
CA SER A 142 15.43 -39.31 -6.57
C SER A 142 13.95 -39.44 -6.19
N PRO A 143 13.24 -40.50 -6.66
CA PRO A 143 11.88 -40.78 -6.23
C PRO A 143 11.74 -40.99 -4.73
N ALA A 144 12.75 -41.59 -4.08
CA ALA A 144 12.77 -41.81 -2.63
C ALA A 144 12.79 -40.50 -1.83
N ALA A 145 13.29 -39.40 -2.41
CA ALA A 145 13.33 -38.09 -1.76
C ALA A 145 12.01 -37.30 -1.86
N LYS A 146 11.02 -37.75 -2.66
CA LYS A 146 9.74 -37.05 -2.82
C LYS A 146 8.96 -36.93 -1.51
N GLN A 147 8.97 -37.97 -0.68
CA GLN A 147 8.28 -37.94 0.61
C GLN A 147 8.87 -36.86 1.54
N ALA A 148 10.20 -36.77 1.61
CA ALA A 148 10.89 -35.75 2.40
C ALA A 148 10.57 -34.32 1.88
N ALA A 149 10.54 -34.15 0.56
CA ALA A 149 10.14 -32.88 -0.05
C ALA A 149 8.69 -32.51 0.32
N THR A 150 7.73 -33.42 0.20
CA THR A 150 6.34 -33.19 0.62
C THR A 150 6.24 -32.78 2.09
N THR A 151 6.99 -33.42 3.00
CA THR A 151 7.05 -33.03 4.42
C THR A 151 7.58 -31.61 4.62
N THR A 152 8.65 -31.23 3.91
CA THR A 152 9.18 -29.85 4.02
C THR A 152 8.21 -28.80 3.45
N LEU A 153 7.49 -29.10 2.37
CA LEU A 153 6.43 -28.22 1.85
C LEU A 153 5.27 -28.10 2.84
N GLN A 154 4.91 -29.18 3.54
CA GLN A 154 3.88 -29.12 4.58
C GLN A 154 4.30 -28.20 5.73
N THR A 155 5.57 -28.25 6.15
CA THR A 155 6.09 -27.33 7.18
C THR A 155 6.03 -25.86 6.73
N LEU A 156 6.22 -25.57 5.44
CA LEU A 156 6.01 -24.22 4.91
C LEU A 156 4.55 -23.78 4.98
N ARG A 157 3.59 -24.66 4.67
CA ARG A 157 2.15 -24.38 4.83
C ARG A 157 1.79 -24.05 6.27
N ASP A 158 2.27 -24.85 7.20
CA ASP A 158 2.00 -24.65 8.63
C ASP A 158 2.60 -23.32 9.11
N THR A 159 3.76 -22.95 8.59
CA THR A 159 4.39 -21.67 8.86
C THR A 159 3.58 -20.51 8.28
N ALA A 160 3.09 -20.63 7.03
CA ALA A 160 2.26 -19.60 6.40
C ALA A 160 0.95 -19.40 7.18
N GLU A 161 0.31 -20.48 7.62
CA GLU A 161 -0.88 -20.42 8.48
C GLU A 161 -0.58 -19.72 9.81
N GLY A 162 0.54 -20.07 10.46
CA GLY A 162 0.98 -19.39 11.69
C GLY A 162 1.22 -17.90 11.51
N LEU A 163 1.86 -17.50 10.41
CA LEU A 163 2.06 -16.09 10.06
C LEU A 163 0.74 -15.36 9.79
N ALA A 164 -0.22 -16.01 9.13
CA ALA A 164 -1.53 -15.45 8.86
C ALA A 164 -2.30 -15.17 10.17
N LYS A 165 -2.26 -16.13 11.12
CA LYS A 165 -2.84 -15.99 12.46
C LYS A 165 -2.18 -14.87 13.28
N ALA A 166 -0.87 -14.67 13.10
CA ALA A 166 -0.12 -13.57 13.71
C ALA A 166 -0.33 -12.20 13.03
N GLY A 167 -1.18 -12.10 12.01
CA GLY A 167 -1.44 -10.85 11.28
C GLY A 167 -0.33 -10.48 10.27
N MET A 168 0.67 -11.32 10.06
CA MET A 168 1.76 -11.10 9.11
C MET A 168 1.36 -11.54 7.70
N THR A 169 0.27 -10.97 7.19
CA THR A 169 -0.45 -11.42 5.98
C THR A 169 0.43 -11.46 4.73
N ARG A 170 1.32 -10.49 4.53
CA ARG A 170 2.26 -10.47 3.39
C ARG A 170 3.27 -11.61 3.43
N LEU A 171 3.83 -11.90 4.60
CA LEU A 171 4.78 -13.01 4.76
C LEU A 171 4.07 -14.35 4.55
N ALA A 172 2.87 -14.50 5.13
CA ALA A 172 2.04 -15.69 4.97
C ALA A 172 1.73 -15.98 3.50
N LEU A 173 1.20 -14.98 2.78
CA LEU A 173 0.82 -15.11 1.37
C LEU A 173 2.03 -15.47 0.49
N ALA A 174 3.13 -14.73 0.62
CA ALA A 174 4.32 -14.99 -0.19
C ALA A 174 4.93 -16.37 0.09
N LEU A 175 4.96 -16.82 1.35
CA LEU A 175 5.47 -18.15 1.70
C LEU A 175 4.57 -19.26 1.14
N ASP A 176 3.26 -19.09 1.22
CA ASP A 176 2.28 -20.05 0.71
C ASP A 176 2.34 -20.17 -0.82
N GLU A 177 2.38 -19.05 -1.55
CA GLU A 177 2.54 -19.03 -3.01
C GLU A 177 3.90 -19.59 -3.45
N GLY A 178 4.97 -19.32 -2.70
CA GLY A 178 6.29 -19.89 -2.95
C GLY A 178 6.33 -21.41 -2.78
N THR A 179 5.52 -21.94 -1.86
CA THR A 179 5.39 -23.39 -1.64
C THR A 179 4.78 -24.09 -2.87
N ASP A 180 3.74 -23.52 -3.49
CA ASP A 180 3.18 -24.02 -4.75
C ASP A 180 4.23 -24.04 -5.85
N ARG A 181 4.89 -22.90 -6.03
CA ARG A 181 5.85 -22.67 -7.11
C ARG A 181 7.05 -23.59 -7.00
N LEU A 182 7.54 -23.85 -5.78
CA LEU A 182 8.62 -24.80 -5.55
C LEU A 182 8.16 -26.24 -5.81
N GLY A 183 6.98 -26.63 -5.31
CA GLY A 183 6.44 -27.97 -5.51
C GLY A 183 6.18 -28.31 -6.98
N ALA A 184 5.68 -27.34 -7.76
CA ALA A 184 5.41 -27.48 -9.18
C ALA A 184 6.67 -27.73 -10.03
N GLN A 185 7.87 -27.42 -9.51
CA GLN A 185 9.14 -27.70 -10.19
C GLN A 185 9.60 -29.16 -10.04
N VAL A 186 8.90 -30.01 -9.28
CA VAL A 186 9.28 -31.40 -9.03
C VAL A 186 8.23 -32.33 -9.65
N PRO A 187 8.51 -32.98 -10.81
CA PRO A 187 7.55 -33.83 -11.49
C PRO A 187 7.01 -34.97 -10.61
N GLY A 188 5.69 -35.08 -10.53
CA GLY A 188 4.99 -36.11 -9.75
C GLY A 188 5.17 -35.96 -8.23
N LEU A 189 5.50 -34.77 -7.74
CA LEU A 189 5.45 -34.46 -6.31
C LEU A 189 4.02 -34.06 -5.91
N THR A 190 3.51 -34.67 -4.84
CA THR A 190 2.24 -34.23 -4.24
C THR A 190 2.48 -32.94 -3.46
N ILE A 191 1.92 -31.84 -3.94
CA ILE A 191 1.98 -30.54 -3.27
C ILE A 191 0.92 -30.51 -2.17
N PRO A 192 1.28 -30.26 -0.90
CA PRO A 192 0.30 -30.14 0.17
C PRO A 192 -0.69 -29.00 -0.10
N PRO A 193 -1.99 -29.16 0.22
CA PRO A 193 -2.99 -28.13 -0.01
C PRO A 193 -2.67 -26.85 0.78
N THR A 194 -3.09 -25.71 0.26
CA THR A 194 -3.02 -24.44 1.01
C THR A 194 -3.84 -24.54 2.29
N LYS A 195 -3.32 -23.95 3.37
CA LYS A 195 -4.01 -23.81 4.67
C LYS A 195 -4.50 -22.38 4.92
N VAL A 196 -4.30 -21.49 3.96
CA VAL A 196 -4.67 -20.08 4.05
C VAL A 196 -5.65 -19.71 2.94
N ASP A 197 -6.59 -18.84 3.27
CA ASP A 197 -7.45 -18.19 2.27
C ASP A 197 -6.63 -17.09 1.56
N ARG A 198 -6.14 -17.40 0.36
CA ARG A 198 -5.32 -16.46 -0.43
C ARG A 198 -6.10 -15.23 -0.87
N ALA A 199 -7.41 -15.35 -1.11
CA ALA A 199 -8.22 -14.23 -1.53
C ALA A 199 -8.38 -13.23 -0.37
N ASP A 200 -8.70 -13.73 0.83
CA ASP A 200 -8.73 -12.92 2.05
C ASP A 200 -7.35 -12.31 2.34
N LEU A 201 -6.27 -13.11 2.33
CA LEU A 201 -4.92 -12.63 2.62
C LEU A 201 -4.46 -11.56 1.63
N THR A 202 -4.77 -11.71 0.33
CA THR A 202 -4.45 -10.70 -0.69
C THR A 202 -5.15 -9.38 -0.38
N LYS A 203 -6.45 -9.43 -0.05
CA LYS A 203 -7.23 -8.24 0.33
C LYS A 203 -6.66 -7.58 1.58
N ARG A 204 -6.37 -8.34 2.62
CA ARG A 204 -5.81 -7.83 3.89
C ARG A 204 -4.40 -7.28 3.71
N ALA A 205 -3.57 -7.90 2.89
CA ALA A 205 -2.24 -7.41 2.55
C ALA A 205 -2.32 -6.07 1.82
N ALA A 206 -3.24 -5.92 0.85
CA ALA A 206 -3.46 -4.67 0.13
C ALA A 206 -3.92 -3.54 1.07
N ILE A 207 -4.87 -3.83 1.98
CA ILE A 207 -5.32 -2.86 3.00
C ILE A 207 -4.15 -2.46 3.91
N SER A 208 -3.41 -3.42 4.48
CA SER A 208 -2.26 -3.13 5.35
C SER A 208 -1.18 -2.30 4.66
N GLN A 209 -0.93 -2.55 3.38
CA GLN A 209 0.01 -1.77 2.58
C GLN A 209 -0.49 -0.33 2.35
N ARG A 210 -1.78 -0.16 2.03
CA ARG A 210 -2.42 1.15 1.89
C ARG A 210 -2.33 1.93 3.20
N GLU A 211 -2.67 1.33 4.33
CA GLU A 211 -2.58 1.96 5.65
C GLU A 211 -1.14 2.32 6.03
N THR A 212 -0.17 1.45 5.72
CA THR A 212 1.26 1.76 5.95
C THR A 212 1.72 2.93 5.10
N MET A 213 1.28 3.01 3.84
CA MET A 213 1.58 4.13 2.94
C MET A 213 0.95 5.43 3.47
N LEU A 214 -0.32 5.39 3.87
CA LEU A 214 -1.02 6.53 4.46
C LEU A 214 -0.31 7.00 5.74
N ALA A 215 0.05 6.09 6.64
CA ALA A 215 0.79 6.44 7.86
C ALA A 215 2.14 7.08 7.57
N ARG A 216 2.86 6.62 6.53
CA ARG A 216 4.12 7.24 6.08
C ARG A 216 3.90 8.63 5.49
N GLN A 217 2.86 8.81 4.69
CA GLN A 217 2.47 10.12 4.15
C GLN A 217 2.11 11.09 5.28
N SER A 218 1.27 10.67 6.23
CA SER A 218 0.92 11.46 7.41
C SER A 218 2.15 11.85 8.25
N PHE A 219 3.13 10.94 8.39
CA PHE A 219 4.37 11.25 9.10
C PHE A 219 5.25 12.23 8.33
N ALA A 220 5.50 11.98 7.04
CA ALA A 220 6.30 12.86 6.18
C ALA A 220 5.73 14.29 6.18
N LEU A 221 4.41 14.38 6.17
CA LEU A 221 3.73 15.65 6.27
C LEU A 221 3.83 16.32 7.64
N LYS A 222 3.64 15.59 8.75
CA LYS A 222 3.86 16.17 10.08
C LYS A 222 5.24 16.81 10.18
N GLN A 223 6.23 16.17 9.56
CA GLN A 223 7.57 16.72 9.44
C GLN A 223 7.62 17.97 8.54
N LEU A 224 6.85 18.05 7.44
CA LEU A 224 6.75 19.26 6.61
C LEU A 224 6.11 20.43 7.36
N VAL A 225 5.01 20.21 8.10
CA VAL A 225 4.36 21.26 8.90
C VAL A 225 5.29 21.73 10.03
N ALA A 226 5.97 20.81 10.70
CA ALA A 226 6.98 21.15 11.70
C ALA A 226 8.15 21.93 11.07
N ALA A 227 8.64 21.49 9.90
CA ALA A 227 9.69 22.17 9.16
C ALA A 227 9.28 23.60 8.78
N SER A 228 8.03 23.83 8.33
CA SER A 228 7.49 25.17 8.08
C SER A 228 7.62 26.08 9.30
N LYS A 229 7.19 25.60 10.47
CA LYS A 229 7.28 26.35 11.73
C LYS A 229 8.73 26.63 12.12
N HIS A 230 9.63 25.66 11.94
CA HIS A 230 11.05 25.84 12.25
C HIS A 230 11.74 26.79 11.28
N VAL A 231 11.42 26.73 9.98
CA VAL A 231 11.94 27.66 8.97
C VAL A 231 11.48 29.08 9.28
N ALA A 232 10.20 29.28 9.63
CA ALA A 232 9.67 30.59 10.01
C ALA A 232 10.37 31.13 11.27
N ALA A 233 10.45 30.34 12.34
CA ALA A 233 11.12 30.75 13.58
C ALA A 233 12.63 31.02 13.37
N GLY A 234 13.29 30.24 12.53
CA GLY A 234 14.70 30.43 12.18
C GLY A 234 14.93 31.70 11.36
N LEU A 235 14.05 32.03 10.43
CA LEU A 235 14.12 33.30 9.67
C LEU A 235 13.78 34.52 10.52
N GLU A 236 12.91 34.38 11.52
CA GLU A 236 12.65 35.43 12.51
C GLU A 236 13.89 35.70 13.38
N ALA A 237 14.57 34.64 13.83
CA ALA A 237 15.80 34.75 14.61
C ALA A 237 17.00 35.22 13.77
N GLU A 238 17.13 34.71 12.54
CA GLU A 238 18.24 34.98 11.62
C GLU A 238 17.73 35.33 10.21
N PRO A 239 17.31 36.59 9.98
CA PRO A 239 16.73 37.00 8.70
C PRO A 239 17.67 36.92 7.49
N ALA A 240 18.97 36.69 7.72
CA ALA A 240 19.98 36.56 6.67
C ALA A 240 20.30 35.10 6.30
N HIS A 241 19.62 34.10 6.88
CA HIS A 241 19.96 32.70 6.67
C HIS A 241 19.49 32.19 5.28
N ASP A 242 20.41 32.14 4.32
CA ASP A 242 20.10 31.85 2.90
C ASP A 242 19.45 30.47 2.66
N GLU A 243 19.87 29.43 3.39
CA GLU A 243 19.26 28.10 3.25
C GLU A 243 17.79 28.06 3.72
N LEU A 244 17.47 28.74 4.83
CA LEU A 244 16.09 28.85 5.31
C LEU A 244 15.23 29.65 4.33
N LYS A 245 15.80 30.71 3.73
CA LYS A 245 15.13 31.49 2.67
C LYS A 245 14.85 30.65 1.43
N ALA A 246 15.77 29.75 1.06
CA ALA A 246 15.57 28.85 -0.08
C ALA A 246 14.53 27.75 0.20
N MET A 247 14.44 27.28 1.45
CA MET A 247 13.45 26.27 1.86
C MET A 247 12.04 26.84 2.04
N GLN A 248 11.91 28.10 2.49
CA GLN A 248 10.63 28.76 2.72
C GLN A 248 9.67 28.69 1.52
N PRO A 249 10.04 29.06 0.27
CA PRO A 249 9.12 29.00 -0.87
C PRO A 249 8.73 27.58 -1.26
N LEU A 250 9.59 26.57 -1.01
CA LEU A 250 9.27 25.18 -1.32
C LEU A 250 8.19 24.64 -0.37
N VAL A 251 8.38 24.84 0.94
CA VAL A 251 7.40 24.43 1.96
C VAL A 251 6.10 25.21 1.80
N GLN A 252 6.19 26.50 1.45
CA GLN A 252 5.04 27.34 1.18
C GLN A 252 4.25 26.87 -0.06
N LYS A 253 4.93 26.47 -1.15
CA LYS A 253 4.30 25.92 -2.35
C LYS A 253 3.49 24.66 -2.05
N ASP A 254 4.06 23.72 -1.30
CA ASP A 254 3.39 22.46 -0.97
C ASP A 254 2.13 22.70 -0.09
N LEU A 255 2.19 23.68 0.82
CA LEU A 255 1.03 24.12 1.61
C LEU A 255 -0.04 24.80 0.74
N GLU A 256 0.37 25.65 -0.21
CA GLU A 256 -0.53 26.33 -1.14
C GLU A 256 -1.23 25.36 -2.10
N GLU A 257 -0.55 24.30 -2.54
CA GLU A 257 -1.16 23.24 -3.35
C GLU A 257 -2.23 22.49 -2.56
N ALA A 258 -1.96 22.14 -1.30
CA ALA A 258 -2.94 21.53 -0.41
C ALA A 258 -4.16 22.45 -0.16
N ASP A 259 -3.95 23.75 0.06
CA ASP A 259 -5.03 24.73 0.22
C ASP A 259 -5.82 24.93 -1.08
N THR A 260 -5.15 24.88 -2.23
CA THR A 260 -5.81 24.94 -3.55
C THR A 260 -6.73 23.75 -3.76
N LEU A 261 -6.31 22.54 -3.38
CA LEU A 261 -7.16 21.36 -3.41
C LEU A 261 -8.35 21.48 -2.45
N CYS A 262 -8.15 22.05 -1.26
CA CYS A 262 -9.23 22.37 -0.32
C CYS A 262 -10.26 23.33 -0.92
N LYS A 263 -9.80 24.44 -1.51
CA LYS A 263 -10.67 25.43 -2.18
C LYS A 263 -11.39 24.83 -3.38
N THR A 264 -10.72 23.98 -4.14
CA THR A 264 -11.30 23.27 -5.29
C THR A 264 -12.42 22.34 -4.84
N ALA A 265 -12.19 21.57 -3.78
CA ALA A 265 -13.23 20.74 -3.18
C ALA A 265 -14.43 21.55 -2.68
N LYS A 266 -14.21 22.67 -1.99
CA LYS A 266 -15.28 23.58 -1.55
C LYS A 266 -16.09 24.15 -2.73
N LYS A 267 -15.46 24.42 -3.88
CA LYS A 267 -16.14 24.87 -5.10
C LYS A 267 -16.96 23.73 -5.72
N MET A 268 -16.37 22.55 -5.85
CA MET A 268 -17.04 21.36 -6.40
C MET A 268 -18.25 20.96 -5.55
N GLN A 269 -18.17 21.06 -4.21
CA GLN A 269 -19.30 20.80 -3.31
C GLN A 269 -20.54 21.66 -3.63
N ARG A 270 -20.35 22.88 -4.16
CA ARG A 270 -21.46 23.79 -4.50
C ARG A 270 -22.12 23.44 -5.83
N GLN A 271 -21.51 22.59 -6.64
CA GLN A 271 -22.07 22.15 -7.91
C GLN A 271 -23.05 20.99 -7.68
N PRO A 272 -24.14 20.92 -8.46
CA PRO A 272 -24.97 19.72 -8.52
C PRO A 272 -24.06 18.51 -8.82
N ASN A 273 -24.16 17.46 -8.01
CA ASN A 273 -23.41 16.20 -8.13
C ASN A 273 -21.88 16.32 -7.92
N GLY A 274 -21.35 17.49 -7.57
CA GLY A 274 -19.92 17.70 -7.35
C GLY A 274 -19.37 17.15 -6.03
N ALA A 275 -20.18 16.50 -5.20
CA ALA A 275 -19.78 15.96 -3.90
C ALA A 275 -18.73 14.83 -4.02
N VAL A 276 -18.82 13.96 -5.03
CA VAL A 276 -17.83 12.90 -5.25
C VAL A 276 -16.48 13.47 -5.65
N HIS A 277 -16.49 14.42 -6.59
CA HIS A 277 -15.28 15.12 -7.02
C HIS A 277 -14.68 15.95 -5.89
N ALA A 278 -15.51 16.56 -5.03
CA ALA A 278 -15.06 17.25 -3.83
C ALA A 278 -14.38 16.28 -2.85
N LEU A 279 -14.94 15.09 -2.62
CA LEU A 279 -14.32 14.07 -1.77
C LEU A 279 -12.99 13.56 -2.34
N SER A 280 -12.90 13.33 -3.65
CA SER A 280 -11.63 12.96 -4.30
C SER A 280 -10.58 14.06 -4.17
N ALA A 281 -10.95 15.32 -4.43
CA ALA A 281 -10.06 16.46 -4.27
C ALA A 281 -9.61 16.66 -2.81
N ILE A 282 -10.47 16.35 -1.84
CA ILE A 282 -10.12 16.36 -0.41
C ILE A 282 -9.15 15.24 -0.07
N ASP A 283 -9.37 14.03 -0.58
CA ASP A 283 -8.48 12.92 -0.34
C ASP A 283 -7.10 13.18 -0.97
N ASP A 284 -7.04 13.78 -2.16
CA ASP A 284 -5.79 14.22 -2.77
C ASP A 284 -5.13 15.36 -1.98
N GLY A 285 -5.92 16.34 -1.50
CA GLY A 285 -5.45 17.38 -0.61
C GLY A 285 -4.90 16.85 0.71
N LEU A 286 -5.50 15.80 1.29
CA LEU A 286 -5.04 15.15 2.51
C LEU A 286 -3.84 14.22 2.29
N LYS A 287 -3.57 13.78 1.05
CA LYS A 287 -2.29 13.13 0.71
C LYS A 287 -1.13 14.13 0.74
N LEU A 288 -1.40 15.38 0.33
CA LEU A 288 -0.44 16.48 0.44
C LEU A 288 -0.36 17.02 1.88
N CYS A 289 -1.50 17.20 2.55
CA CYS A 289 -1.60 17.80 3.89
C CYS A 289 -2.70 17.16 4.80
N THR A 290 -2.51 15.91 5.22
CA THR A 290 -3.30 15.16 6.21
C THR A 290 -3.70 15.90 7.49
N ASP A 291 -2.86 16.77 8.05
CA ASP A 291 -3.18 17.56 9.26
C ASP A 291 -3.81 18.92 8.95
N HIS A 292 -4.14 19.20 7.69
CA HIS A 292 -4.87 20.41 7.32
C HIS A 292 -6.27 20.38 7.93
N THR A 293 -6.46 21.15 9.00
CA THR A 293 -7.69 21.15 9.81
C THR A 293 -8.94 21.33 8.96
N ASP A 294 -8.94 22.28 8.03
CA ASP A 294 -10.08 22.52 7.16
C ASP A 294 -10.40 21.36 6.22
N LEU A 295 -9.39 20.69 5.64
CA LEU A 295 -9.61 19.53 4.77
C LEU A 295 -10.20 18.37 5.56
N ARG A 296 -9.74 18.15 6.80
CA ARG A 296 -10.27 17.09 7.67
C ARG A 296 -11.72 17.35 8.07
N GLU A 297 -12.03 18.57 8.48
CA GLU A 297 -13.40 18.92 8.86
C GLU A 297 -14.31 18.88 7.63
N LEU A 298 -13.86 19.42 6.50
CA LEU A 298 -14.60 19.37 5.24
C LEU A 298 -14.84 17.93 4.78
N ARG A 299 -13.87 17.02 4.92
CA ARG A 299 -14.04 15.59 4.65
C ARG A 299 -15.13 14.98 5.51
N LYS A 300 -15.11 15.25 6.82
CA LYS A 300 -16.08 14.71 7.77
C LYS A 300 -17.49 15.20 7.46
N THR A 301 -17.66 16.51 7.23
CA THR A 301 -18.93 17.11 6.86
C THR A 301 -19.43 16.55 5.51
N LEU A 302 -18.58 16.48 4.50
CA LEU A 302 -18.95 15.96 3.19
C LEU A 302 -19.26 14.48 3.22
N ALA A 303 -18.48 13.65 3.91
CA ALA A 303 -18.75 12.23 4.02
C ALA A 303 -20.10 11.95 4.70
N ALA A 304 -20.42 12.68 5.78
CA ALA A 304 -21.71 12.55 6.47
C ALA A 304 -22.88 13.01 5.57
N ALA A 305 -22.77 14.19 4.96
CA ALA A 305 -23.81 14.72 4.06
C ALA A 305 -23.97 13.88 2.78
N PHE A 306 -22.87 13.29 2.31
CA PHE A 306 -22.85 12.40 1.16
C PHE A 306 -23.51 11.07 1.51
N GLU A 307 -23.17 10.44 2.63
CA GLU A 307 -23.83 9.22 3.13
C GLU A 307 -25.34 9.42 3.31
N GLU A 308 -25.75 10.55 3.89
CA GLU A 308 -27.16 10.90 4.08
C GLU A 308 -27.92 11.03 2.75
N LYS A 309 -27.33 11.71 1.76
CA LYS A 309 -27.97 11.94 0.45
C LYS A 309 -28.01 10.72 -0.45
N THR A 310 -27.04 9.83 -0.34
CA THR A 310 -26.79 8.78 -1.35
C THR A 310 -27.17 7.38 -0.89
N SER A 311 -27.39 7.21 0.40
CA SER A 311 -27.84 5.95 0.98
C SER A 311 -28.99 6.23 1.94
N PRO A 312 -30.24 6.32 1.43
CA PRO A 312 -31.38 6.65 2.28
C PRO A 312 -31.45 5.68 3.46
N GLN A 313 -31.71 6.23 4.65
CA GLN A 313 -31.73 5.48 5.90
C GLN A 313 -32.83 4.41 5.90
N VAL A 314 -32.57 3.29 6.56
CA VAL A 314 -33.58 2.24 6.74
C VAL A 314 -34.63 2.73 7.74
N THR A 315 -35.72 3.28 7.22
CA THR A 315 -36.89 3.72 7.99
C THR A 315 -37.95 2.60 8.09
N PRO A 316 -38.99 2.75 8.92
CA PRO A 316 -40.12 1.81 8.92
C PRO A 316 -40.79 1.67 7.54
N ALA A 317 -40.79 2.74 6.71
CA ALA A 317 -41.28 2.69 5.34
C ALA A 317 -40.39 1.85 4.42
N PHE A 318 -39.07 1.85 4.63
CA PHE A 318 -38.15 0.94 3.96
C PHE A 318 -38.45 -0.52 4.26
N VAL A 319 -38.78 -0.82 5.53
CA VAL A 319 -39.07 -2.18 5.97
C VAL A 319 -40.42 -2.65 5.43
N SER A 320 -41.42 -1.78 5.32
CA SER A 320 -42.77 -2.16 4.84
C SER A 320 -42.81 -2.51 3.35
N ILE A 321 -41.91 -1.95 2.55
CA ILE A 321 -41.81 -2.21 1.10
C ILE A 321 -40.75 -3.25 0.75
N ALA A 322 -39.92 -3.66 1.72
CA ALA A 322 -38.88 -4.65 1.48
C ALA A 322 -39.50 -6.03 1.15
N LYS A 323 -38.73 -6.84 0.43
CA LYS A 323 -39.14 -8.20 0.08
C LYS A 323 -39.51 -9.00 1.33
N ALA A 324 -40.60 -9.78 1.27
CA ALA A 324 -41.04 -10.63 2.37
C ALA A 324 -39.88 -11.47 2.93
N GLY A 325 -39.69 -11.40 4.25
CA GLY A 325 -38.57 -12.05 4.96
C GLY A 325 -37.33 -11.17 5.14
N THR A 326 -37.28 -9.96 4.56
CA THR A 326 -36.17 -9.01 4.78
C THR A 326 -36.44 -8.19 6.04
N SER A 327 -35.58 -8.32 7.04
CA SER A 327 -35.70 -7.59 8.30
C SER A 327 -34.97 -6.23 8.26
N ALA A 328 -35.32 -5.30 9.16
CA ALA A 328 -34.64 -4.02 9.26
C ALA A 328 -33.11 -4.15 9.46
N PRO A 329 -32.59 -5.08 10.30
CA PRO A 329 -31.15 -5.32 10.39
C PRO A 329 -30.51 -5.78 9.08
N MET A 330 -31.21 -6.59 8.27
CA MET A 330 -30.70 -7.03 6.96
C MET A 330 -30.64 -5.89 5.95
N LEU A 331 -31.64 -4.99 5.97
CA LEU A 331 -31.63 -3.78 5.15
C LEU A 331 -30.51 -2.83 5.57
N GLU A 332 -30.26 -2.67 6.88
CA GLU A 332 -29.19 -1.79 7.38
C GLU A 332 -27.81 -2.37 7.05
N GLU A 333 -27.67 -3.70 7.12
CA GLU A 333 -26.48 -4.38 6.63
C GLU A 333 -26.30 -4.15 5.12
N GLY A 334 -27.36 -4.28 4.32
CA GLY A 334 -27.37 -3.96 2.90
C GLY A 334 -26.99 -2.51 2.61
N ARG A 335 -27.51 -1.55 3.39
CA ARG A 335 -27.19 -0.11 3.33
C ARG A 335 -25.70 0.14 3.56
N LYS A 336 -25.15 -0.46 4.62
CA LYS A 336 -23.73 -0.35 4.95
C LYS A 336 -22.85 -0.98 3.88
N LEU A 337 -23.21 -2.16 3.38
CA LEU A 337 -22.47 -2.83 2.31
C LEU A 337 -22.51 -2.01 1.02
N TYR A 338 -23.67 -1.50 0.63
CA TYR A 338 -23.83 -0.60 -0.52
C TYR A 338 -22.92 0.63 -0.38
N THR A 339 -23.02 1.32 0.75
CA THR A 339 -22.25 2.56 1.05
C THR A 339 -20.75 2.31 1.04
N VAL A 340 -20.26 1.18 1.56
CA VAL A 340 -18.82 0.93 1.69
C VAL A 340 -18.23 0.26 0.45
N ARG A 341 -18.99 -0.59 -0.26
CA ARG A 341 -18.45 -1.45 -1.33
C ARG A 341 -18.78 -0.95 -2.73
N CYS A 342 -19.97 -0.40 -2.94
CA CYS A 342 -20.39 0.03 -4.28
C CYS A 342 -19.86 1.43 -4.60
N THR A 343 -19.75 2.30 -3.59
CA THR A 343 -19.32 3.71 -3.76
C THR A 343 -17.82 3.88 -3.87
N GLU A 344 -17.04 2.84 -3.55
CA GLU A 344 -15.58 2.87 -3.68
C GLU A 344 -15.15 3.03 -5.14
N CYS A 345 -15.96 2.55 -6.09
CA CYS A 345 -15.61 2.49 -7.52
C CYS A 345 -16.67 3.09 -8.44
N HIS A 346 -17.87 3.39 -7.95
CA HIS A 346 -18.97 3.90 -8.76
C HIS A 346 -19.59 5.12 -8.13
N ASP A 347 -19.91 6.11 -8.98
CA ASP A 347 -20.69 7.26 -8.57
C ASP A 347 -22.09 6.82 -8.13
N LEU A 348 -22.59 7.54 -7.12
CA LEU A 348 -23.79 7.18 -6.38
C LEU A 348 -25.11 7.60 -7.03
N GLU A 349 -25.08 8.15 -8.25
CA GLU A 349 -26.28 8.38 -9.09
C GLU A 349 -26.98 7.08 -9.56
N MET A 350 -26.62 5.94 -8.96
CA MET A 350 -27.14 4.62 -9.26
C MET A 350 -28.66 4.50 -9.06
N LEU A 351 -29.22 5.05 -7.98
CA LEU A 351 -30.62 4.80 -7.63
C LEU A 351 -31.62 5.56 -8.53
N ASP A 352 -31.26 6.78 -8.92
CA ASP A 352 -32.15 7.71 -9.62
C ASP A 352 -32.04 7.52 -11.15
N GLY A 353 -30.85 7.20 -11.65
CA GLY A 353 -30.57 7.12 -13.10
C GLY A 353 -30.70 5.73 -13.72
N ARG A 354 -30.99 4.68 -12.95
CA ARG A 354 -30.99 3.29 -13.45
C ARG A 354 -32.21 2.49 -12.99
N THR A 355 -32.64 1.56 -13.84
CA THR A 355 -33.68 0.59 -13.48
C THR A 355 -33.13 -0.44 -12.49
N LEU A 356 -34.00 -1.03 -11.66
CA LEU A 356 -33.61 -2.08 -10.71
C LEU A 356 -32.94 -3.27 -11.42
N THR A 357 -33.38 -3.61 -12.62
CA THR A 357 -32.76 -4.66 -13.46
C THR A 357 -31.32 -4.30 -13.85
N SER A 358 -31.08 -3.05 -14.26
CA SER A 358 -29.73 -2.59 -14.59
C SER A 358 -28.81 -2.61 -13.38
N LEU A 359 -29.30 -2.15 -12.22
CA LEU A 359 -28.54 -2.17 -10.96
C LEU A 359 -28.22 -3.59 -10.52
N SER A 360 -29.19 -4.50 -10.63
CA SER A 360 -29.01 -5.91 -10.30
C SER A 360 -27.96 -6.58 -11.18
N GLY A 361 -27.97 -6.29 -12.49
CA GLY A 361 -26.94 -6.75 -13.41
C GLY A 361 -25.55 -6.20 -13.08
N MET A 362 -25.45 -4.92 -12.73
CA MET A 362 -24.18 -4.29 -12.33
C MET A 362 -23.63 -4.90 -11.04
N VAL A 363 -24.42 -4.96 -9.97
CA VAL A 363 -24.03 -5.61 -8.72
C VAL A 363 -23.66 -7.07 -8.97
N GLY A 364 -24.40 -7.78 -9.83
CA GLY A 364 -24.09 -9.15 -10.21
C GLY A 364 -22.74 -9.33 -10.92
N SER A 365 -22.41 -8.43 -11.85
CA SER A 365 -21.12 -8.48 -12.56
C SER A 365 -19.94 -8.01 -11.70
N MET A 366 -20.20 -7.13 -10.73
CA MET A 366 -19.17 -6.56 -9.86
C MET A 366 -18.99 -7.33 -8.55
N SER A 367 -19.94 -8.16 -8.12
CA SER A 367 -19.89 -8.82 -6.80
C SER A 367 -18.60 -9.61 -6.58
N ARG A 368 -18.14 -10.32 -7.61
CA ARG A 368 -16.87 -11.07 -7.55
C ARG A 368 -15.66 -10.14 -7.39
N ARG A 369 -15.64 -9.02 -8.14
CA ARG A 369 -14.54 -8.03 -8.09
C ARG A 369 -14.54 -7.26 -6.78
N ALA A 370 -15.72 -6.97 -6.23
CA ALA A 370 -15.90 -6.32 -4.94
C ALA A 370 -15.72 -7.28 -3.75
N GLY A 371 -15.53 -8.57 -4.01
CA GLY A 371 -15.36 -9.60 -2.98
C GLY A 371 -16.59 -9.75 -2.08
N LEU A 372 -17.78 -9.66 -2.67
CA LEU A 372 -19.07 -9.84 -2.01
C LEU A 372 -19.48 -11.32 -2.09
N SER A 373 -19.85 -11.90 -0.96
CA SER A 373 -20.55 -13.19 -0.90
C SER A 373 -21.95 -13.10 -1.51
N ASP A 374 -22.56 -14.24 -1.82
CA ASP A 374 -23.94 -14.26 -2.34
C ASP A 374 -24.96 -13.68 -1.34
N ALA A 375 -24.72 -13.87 -0.04
CA ALA A 375 -25.54 -13.30 1.01
C ALA A 375 -25.42 -11.77 1.08
N GLU A 376 -24.20 -11.23 1.04
CA GLU A 376 -23.95 -9.78 1.01
C GLU A 376 -24.51 -9.15 -0.27
N LYS A 377 -24.34 -9.83 -1.42
CA LYS A 377 -24.94 -9.43 -2.69
C LYS A 377 -26.46 -9.35 -2.57
N ALA A 378 -27.10 -10.38 -2.00
CA ALA A 378 -28.54 -10.37 -1.80
C ALA A 378 -28.99 -9.20 -0.92
N ARG A 379 -28.30 -8.95 0.21
CA ARG A 379 -28.61 -7.81 1.10
C ARG A 379 -28.46 -6.46 0.43
N ILE A 380 -27.44 -6.27 -0.40
CA ILE A 380 -27.27 -5.05 -1.22
C ILE A 380 -28.44 -4.89 -2.19
N LEU A 381 -28.84 -5.96 -2.87
CA LEU A 381 -29.95 -5.92 -3.83
C LEU A 381 -31.30 -5.65 -3.15
N ASP A 382 -31.56 -6.28 -2.01
CA ASP A 382 -32.77 -6.04 -1.21
C ASP A 382 -32.82 -4.58 -0.72
N TYR A 383 -31.69 -4.04 -0.27
CA TYR A 383 -31.57 -2.62 0.09
C TYR A 383 -31.81 -1.70 -1.13
N ILE A 384 -31.15 -1.94 -2.26
CA ILE A 384 -31.30 -1.13 -3.49
C ILE A 384 -32.76 -1.15 -3.96
N ALA A 385 -33.43 -2.31 -3.92
CA ALA A 385 -34.83 -2.45 -4.31
C ALA A 385 -35.76 -1.61 -3.42
N ALA A 386 -35.58 -1.69 -2.10
CA ALA A 386 -36.34 -0.88 -1.15
C ALA A 386 -36.03 0.61 -1.33
N ALA A 387 -34.75 0.98 -1.45
CA ALA A 387 -34.31 2.36 -1.63
C ALA A 387 -34.89 2.99 -2.90
N LYS A 388 -34.84 2.26 -4.02
CA LYS A 388 -35.42 2.73 -5.27
C LYS A 388 -36.92 2.96 -5.16
N THR A 389 -37.63 2.05 -4.48
CA THR A 389 -39.08 2.19 -4.28
C THR A 389 -39.42 3.40 -3.41
N VAL A 390 -38.64 3.68 -2.35
CA VAL A 390 -38.82 4.91 -1.54
C VAL A 390 -38.54 6.15 -2.34
N VAL A 391 -37.45 6.18 -3.12
CA VAL A 391 -37.08 7.32 -3.95
C VAL A 391 -38.16 7.60 -4.99
N ASP A 392 -38.62 6.56 -5.70
CA ASP A 392 -39.65 6.66 -6.74
C ASP A 392 -41.00 7.11 -6.11
N ALA A 393 -41.33 6.67 -4.89
CA ALA A 393 -42.55 7.07 -4.17
C ALA A 393 -42.47 8.45 -3.49
N GLY A 394 -41.28 8.88 -3.09
CA GLY A 394 -41.01 10.14 -2.41
C GLY A 394 -40.90 11.35 -3.35
N GLY A 395 -40.75 11.11 -4.65
CA GLY A 395 -40.92 12.11 -5.71
C GLY A 395 -40.06 13.36 -5.56
N ALA A 396 -38.79 13.30 -5.99
CA ALA A 396 -38.17 14.46 -6.63
C ALA A 396 -38.68 14.53 -8.08
N LYS A 397 -39.74 15.32 -8.29
CA LYS A 397 -39.73 16.33 -9.36
C LYS A 397 -39.21 17.63 -8.76
#